data_AF-A0A1X0KD57-F1
#
_entry.id   AF-A0A1X0KD57-F1
#
_cell.length_a   1.000
_cell.length_b   1.000
_cell.length_c   1.000
_cell.angle_alpha   90.00
_cell.angle_beta   90.00
_cell.angle_gamma   90.00
#
_symmetry.space_group_name_H-M   'P 1'
#
loop_
_entity.id
_entity.type
_entity.pdbx_description
1 polymer ?
#
loop_
_entity_poly.entity_id
_entity_poly.type
_entity_poly.pdbx_seq_one_letter_code
_entity_poly.pdbx_strand_id
1 'polypeptide(L)'
;MTSTATFRVNHPGFLDAFADEHQMVVFGSPVVRDDDPILQPVLDRIQHFELELADEITVKDDSMMFGESVLRWYMTRPALRDGLLGFDGPDALRRMWENGK
;
A
#
# COMPACT_ATOMS: atom_id res chain seq x y z
N MET A 1 -15.95 19.27 8.83
CA MET A 1 -14.66 19.45 8.13
C MET A 1 -13.65 18.58 8.85
N THR A 2 -13.41 17.38 8.36
CA THR A 2 -12.49 16.42 8.97
C THR A 2 -11.07 16.82 8.56
N SER A 3 -10.25 17.22 9.54
CA SER A 3 -8.86 17.62 9.33
C SER A 3 -8.03 16.37 9.04
N THR A 4 -7.45 16.29 7.84
CA THR A 4 -6.46 15.28 7.50
C THR A 4 -5.15 15.67 8.18
N ALA A 5 -4.81 15.00 9.28
CA ALA A 5 -3.52 15.19 9.93
C ALA A 5 -2.41 14.58 9.05
N THR A 6 -1.36 15.36 8.76
CA THR A 6 -0.19 14.88 8.03
C THR A 6 0.96 14.66 9.00
N PHE A 7 1.41 13.42 9.15
CA PHE A 7 2.57 13.00 9.93
C PHE A 7 3.75 12.72 8.98
N ARG A 8 4.99 13.07 9.35
CA ARG A 8 6.20 12.81 8.54
C ARG A 8 7.23 12.02 9.35
N VAL A 9 7.58 10.83 8.87
CA VAL A 9 8.69 9.99 9.36
C VAL A 9 9.90 10.20 8.45
N ASN A 10 11.09 10.42 9.02
CA ASN A 10 12.34 10.46 8.26
C ASN A 10 12.96 9.06 8.26
N HIS A 11 12.87 8.36 7.14
CA HIS A 11 13.32 6.98 6.95
C HIS A 11 14.10 6.89 5.63
N PRO A 12 15.18 6.09 5.52
CA PRO A 12 15.96 5.98 4.28
C PRO A 12 15.16 5.37 3.12
N GLY A 13 14.04 4.69 3.42
CA GLY A 13 13.03 4.31 2.44
C GLY A 13 11.80 5.22 2.51
N PHE A 14 11.08 5.33 1.40
CA PHE A 14 9.74 5.92 1.40
C PHE A 14 8.68 4.85 1.68
N LEU A 15 7.55 5.30 2.21
CA LEU A 15 6.32 4.53 2.31
C LEU A 15 5.16 5.50 2.13
N ASP A 16 4.26 5.17 1.21
CA ASP A 16 3.02 5.89 0.94
C ASP A 16 1.86 4.91 0.94
N ALA A 17 0.68 5.33 1.41
CA ALA A 17 -0.46 4.45 1.54
C ALA A 17 -1.77 5.20 1.24
N PHE A 18 -2.61 4.57 0.42
CA PHE A 18 -3.94 5.05 0.07
C PHE A 18 -4.95 4.04 0.59
N ALA A 19 -5.96 4.50 1.32
CA ALA A 19 -6.90 3.58 1.96
C ALA A 19 -8.31 4.16 2.10
N ASP A 20 -9.29 3.24 2.10
CA ASP A 20 -10.66 3.44 2.52
C ASP A 20 -11.04 2.37 3.57
N GLU A 21 -12.32 2.26 3.94
CA GLU A 21 -12.79 1.33 4.97
C GLU A 21 -12.74 -0.16 4.55
N HIS A 22 -12.51 -0.46 3.29
CA HIS A 22 -12.53 -1.81 2.72
C HIS A 22 -11.17 -2.28 2.18
N GLN A 23 -10.29 -1.34 1.83
CA GLN A 23 -9.01 -1.65 1.19
C GLN A 23 -7.92 -0.62 1.50
N MET A 24 -6.67 -1.03 1.30
CA MET A 24 -5.49 -0.18 1.39
C MET A 24 -4.42 -0.64 0.42
N VAL A 25 -3.87 0.28 -0.38
CA VAL A 25 -2.69 0.05 -1.22
C VAL A 25 -1.51 0.76 -0.58
N VAL A 26 -0.40 0.04 -0.40
CA VAL A 26 0.86 0.54 0.16
C VAL A 26 1.94 0.48 -0.90
N PHE A 27 2.62 1.60 -1.13
CA PHE A 27 3.77 1.73 -2.01
C PHE A 27 4.99 2.01 -1.13
N GLY A 28 6.05 1.23 -1.24
CA GLY A 28 7.21 1.41 -0.38
C GLY A 28 8.51 0.99 -1.02
N SER A 29 9.60 1.53 -0.48
CA SER A 29 10.94 1.06 -0.83
C SER A 29 11.12 -0.42 -0.42
N PRO A 30 11.87 -1.21 -1.19
CA PRO A 30 12.13 -2.63 -0.88
C PRO A 30 12.91 -2.84 0.42
N VAL A 31 13.56 -1.78 0.92
CA VAL A 31 14.35 -1.80 2.16
C VAL A 31 13.52 -1.56 3.41
N VAL A 32 12.23 -1.21 3.29
CA VAL A 32 11.34 -1.05 4.44
C VAL A 32 11.02 -2.44 5.01
N ARG A 33 11.37 -2.65 6.28
CA ARG A 33 11.20 -3.90 7.03
C ARG A 33 10.02 -3.83 7.95
N ASP A 34 9.46 -4.98 8.31
CA ASP A 34 8.28 -5.10 9.17
C ASP A 34 8.45 -4.47 10.57
N ASP A 35 9.68 -4.31 11.04
CA ASP A 35 10.02 -3.67 12.31
C ASP A 35 10.32 -2.16 12.20
N ASP A 36 10.29 -1.59 10.99
CA ASP A 36 10.52 -0.17 10.79
C ASP A 36 9.35 0.67 11.34
N PRO A 37 9.61 1.70 12.17
CA PRO A 37 8.55 2.54 12.73
C PRO A 37 7.67 3.24 11.69
N ILE A 38 8.14 3.39 10.43
CA ILE A 38 7.36 3.98 9.33
C ILE A 38 6.17 3.11 8.92
N LEU A 39 6.21 1.80 9.18
CA LEU A 39 5.11 0.87 8.91
C LEU A 39 4.03 0.90 9.98
N GLN A 40 4.29 1.44 11.17
CA GLN A 40 3.34 1.37 12.29
C GLN A 40 1.93 1.88 11.92
N PRO A 41 1.74 3.02 11.23
CA PRO A 41 0.40 3.46 10.83
C PRO A 41 -0.32 2.50 9.87
N VAL A 42 0.42 1.80 9.02
CA VAL A 42 -0.11 0.78 8.12
C VAL A 42 -0.54 -0.44 8.92
N LEU A 43 0.30 -0.91 9.85
CA LEU A 43 0.01 -2.05 10.72
C LEU A 43 -1.20 -1.77 11.63
N ASP A 44 -1.27 -0.58 12.22
CA ASP A 44 -2.41 -0.15 13.05
C ASP A 44 -3.71 -0.18 12.25
N ARG A 45 -3.67 0.26 10.99
CA ARG A 45 -4.84 0.24 10.10
C ARG A 45 -5.24 -1.17 9.70
N ILE A 46 -4.27 -2.03 9.34
CA ILE A 46 -4.50 -3.44 9.05
C ILE A 46 -5.22 -4.11 10.22
N GLN A 47 -4.73 -3.85 11.44
CA GLN A 47 -5.34 -4.40 12.65
C GLN A 47 -6.74 -3.82 12.90
N HIS A 48 -6.94 -2.52 12.75
CA HIS A 48 -8.22 -1.86 13.02
C HIS A 48 -9.34 -2.31 12.08
N PHE A 49 -9.04 -2.49 10.80
CA PHE A 49 -10.04 -2.86 9.77
C PHE A 49 -9.99 -4.35 9.40
N GLU A 50 -9.19 -5.16 10.10
CA GLU A 50 -9.00 -6.59 9.82
C GLU A 50 -8.66 -6.86 8.34
N LEU A 51 -7.74 -6.05 7.79
CA LEU A 51 -7.31 -6.19 6.40
C LEU A 51 -6.37 -7.39 6.23
N GLU A 52 -6.46 -8.06 5.09
CA GLU A 52 -5.60 -9.16 4.70
C GLU A 52 -4.86 -8.82 3.42
N LEU A 53 -3.61 -9.27 3.30
CA LEU A 53 -2.83 -9.09 2.08
C LEU A 53 -3.53 -9.84 0.94
N ALA A 54 -4.03 -9.09 -0.03
CA ALA A 54 -4.66 -9.59 -1.23
C ALA A 54 -3.60 -9.90 -2.29
N ASP A 55 -2.63 -9.01 -2.47
CA ASP A 55 -1.57 -9.14 -3.49
C ASP A 55 -0.32 -8.33 -3.14
N GLU A 56 0.82 -8.74 -3.69
CA GLU A 56 2.10 -8.04 -3.59
C GLU A 56 2.87 -8.15 -4.91
N ILE A 57 3.29 -7.01 -5.45
CA ILE A 57 4.17 -6.97 -6.63
C ILE A 57 5.37 -6.06 -6.40
N THR A 58 6.44 -6.34 -7.12
CA THR A 58 7.59 -5.43 -7.24
C THR A 58 7.60 -4.82 -8.64
N VAL A 59 7.67 -3.49 -8.72
CA VAL A 59 7.74 -2.74 -9.98
C VAL A 59 9.12 -2.12 -10.10
N LYS A 60 9.83 -2.43 -11.20
CA LYS A 60 11.09 -1.78 -11.54
C LYS A 60 10.83 -0.36 -12.03
N ASP A 61 11.56 0.60 -11.48
CA ASP A 61 11.43 2.01 -11.81
C ASP A 61 12.71 2.76 -11.44
N ASP A 62 13.51 3.12 -12.44
CA ASP A 62 14.79 3.82 -12.25
C ASP A 62 14.62 5.24 -11.68
N SER A 63 13.40 5.78 -11.65
CA SER A 63 13.10 7.05 -10.98
C SER A 63 12.97 6.91 -9.46
N MET A 64 12.83 5.68 -8.95
CA MET A 64 12.77 5.40 -7.51
C MET A 64 14.16 5.33 -6.91
N MET A 65 14.28 5.67 -5.62
CA MET A 65 15.56 5.71 -4.89
C MET A 65 16.36 4.40 -4.96
N PHE A 66 15.69 3.25 -5.11
CA PHE A 66 16.31 1.92 -5.17
C PHE A 66 16.10 1.22 -6.52
N GLY A 67 15.66 1.93 -7.57
CA GLY A 67 15.37 1.35 -8.88
C GLY A 67 14.14 0.44 -8.92
N GLU A 68 13.39 0.35 -7.81
CA GLU A 68 12.14 -0.39 -7.71
C GLU A 68 11.27 0.10 -6.55
N SER A 69 10.00 -0.30 -6.59
CA SER A 69 8.99 -0.08 -5.55
C SER A 69 8.24 -1.38 -5.29
N VAL A 70 7.94 -1.66 -4.02
CA VAL A 70 7.08 -2.77 -3.62
C VAL A 70 5.68 -2.22 -3.39
N LEU A 71 4.71 -2.83 -4.06
CA LEU A 71 3.30 -2.50 -3.96
C LEU A 71 2.61 -3.64 -3.24
N ARG A 72 1.91 -3.33 -2.15
CA ARG A 72 1.12 -4.29 -1.37
C ARG A 72 -0.32 -3.83 -1.32
N TRP A 73 -1.24 -4.76 -1.56
CA TRP A 73 -2.65 -4.47 -1.51
C TRP A 73 -3.32 -5.28 -0.43
N TYR A 74 -4.03 -4.60 0.46
CA TYR A 74 -4.74 -5.17 1.58
C TYR A 74 -6.24 -4.93 1.42
N MET A 75 -7.05 -5.92 1.78
CA MET A 75 -8.50 -5.85 1.66
C MET A 75 -9.17 -6.54 2.86
N THR A 76 -10.38 -6.08 3.21
CA THR A 76 -11.23 -6.81 4.16
C THR A 76 -11.68 -8.15 3.57
N ARG A 77 -11.91 -9.17 4.42
CA ARG A 77 -12.42 -10.48 3.98
C ARG A 77 -13.71 -10.41 3.15
N PRO A 78 -14.71 -9.57 3.48
CA PRO A 78 -15.90 -9.40 2.65
C PRO A 78 -15.55 -8.86 1.26
N ALA A 79 -14.68 -7.86 1.16
CA ALA A 79 -14.29 -7.28 -0.13
C ALA A 79 -13.54 -8.29 -1.04
N LEU A 80 -12.72 -9.16 -0.44
CA LEU A 80 -12.08 -10.29 -1.14
C LEU A 80 -13.11 -11.31 -1.66
N ARG A 81 -14.15 -11.62 -0.87
CA ARG A 81 -15.15 -12.64 -1.19
C ARG A 81 -16.19 -12.18 -2.19
N ASP A 82 -16.65 -10.95 -2.06
CA ASP A 82 -17.75 -10.41 -2.88
C ASP A 82 -17.28 -10.09 -4.31
N GLY A 83 -16.00 -10.28 -4.61
CA GLY A 83 -15.45 -9.90 -5.90
C GLY A 83 -15.76 -8.43 -6.18
N LEU A 84 -15.71 -7.58 -5.14
CA LEU A 84 -15.69 -6.12 -5.22
C LEU A 84 -14.37 -5.70 -5.90
N LEU A 85 -14.18 -6.21 -7.10
CA LEU A 85 -13.01 -6.15 -7.92
C LEU A 85 -13.46 -5.39 -9.17
N GLY A 86 -13.30 -4.08 -9.11
CA GLY A 86 -12.83 -3.35 -10.29
C GLY A 86 -11.34 -3.62 -10.56
N PHE A 87 -10.81 -4.80 -10.18
CA PHE A 87 -9.38 -5.05 -10.03
C PHE A 87 -8.99 -6.45 -10.50
N ASP A 88 -8.35 -6.54 -11.67
CA ASP A 88 -7.80 -7.77 -12.27
C ASP A 88 -6.42 -8.16 -11.66
N GLY A 89 -6.33 -8.25 -10.33
CA GLY A 89 -5.11 -8.71 -9.65
C GLY A 89 -3.85 -7.84 -9.93
N PRO A 90 -2.66 -8.45 -10.08
CA PRO A 90 -1.38 -7.72 -10.09
C PRO A 90 -1.24 -6.74 -11.25
N ASP A 91 -1.92 -7.00 -12.37
CA ASP A 91 -1.93 -6.10 -13.53
C ASP A 91 -2.71 -4.81 -13.26
N ALA A 92 -3.68 -4.83 -12.35
CA ALA A 92 -4.39 -3.62 -11.95
C ALA A 92 -3.55 -2.76 -10.99
N LEU A 93 -2.73 -3.36 -10.10
CA LEU A 93 -1.73 -2.61 -9.30
C LEU A 93 -0.71 -1.92 -10.20
N ARG A 94 -0.22 -2.63 -11.22
CA ARG A 94 0.70 -2.06 -12.21
C ARG A 94 0.04 -0.91 -12.99
N ARG A 95 -1.21 -1.07 -13.44
CA ARG A 95 -1.96 -0.01 -14.13
C ARG A 95 -2.20 1.21 -13.23
N MET A 96 -2.51 1.02 -11.95
CA MET A 96 -2.64 2.14 -10.99
C MET A 96 -1.32 2.93 -10.86
N TRP A 97 -0.19 2.22 -10.78
CA TRP A 97 1.12 2.83 -10.73
C TRP A 97 1.44 3.63 -12.00
N GLU A 98 1.21 3.03 -13.16
CA GLU A 98 1.48 3.66 -14.46
C GLU A 98 0.60 4.90 -14.70
N ASN A 99 -0.67 4.88 -14.25
CA ASN A 99 -1.60 6.00 -14.38
C ASN A 99 -1.44 7.08 -13.30
N GLY A 100 -0.74 6.78 -12.20
CA GLY A 100 -0.50 7.70 -11.08
C GLY A 100 0.75 8.56 -11.20
N LYS A 101 1.55 8.36 -12.27
CA LYS A 101 2.68 9.22 -12.64
C LYS A 101 2.22 10.44 -13.45
#